data_AF-A0A2S9X1S1-F1
#
_entry.id   AF-A0A2S9X1S1-F1
#
_cell.length_a   1.000
_cell.length_b   1.000
_cell.length_c   1.000
_cell.angle_alpha   90.00
_cell.angle_beta   90.00
_cell.angle_gamma   90.00
#
_symmetry.space_group_name_H-M   'P 1'
#
loop_
_entity.id
_entity.type
_entity.pdbx_description
1 polymer ?
#
loop_
_entity_poly.entity_id
_entity_poly.type
_entity_poly.pdbx_seq_one_letter_code
_entity_poly.pdbx_strand_id
1 'polypeptide(L)'
;MTPGTSEQLAAAAHDARELPFDTFFVIGAAGDWRHLAGQRVYRRRNGGFFLPDGVSMLLIDTATRQTIIAQASDLIAPGSTDQGALPLE
;
A
#
# COMPACT_ATOMS: atom_id res chain seq x y z
N MET A 1 4.84 10.91 -8.75
CA MET A 1 4.23 10.23 -7.60
C MET A 1 4.76 10.89 -6.33
N THR A 2 3.90 11.09 -5.34
CA THR A 2 4.27 11.71 -4.06
C THR A 2 4.16 10.69 -2.93
N PRO A 3 4.99 10.77 -1.88
CA PRO A 3 4.80 9.94 -0.70
C PRO A 3 3.41 10.18 -0.10
N GLY A 4 2.71 9.11 0.24
CA GLY A 4 1.48 9.20 1.01
C GLY A 4 1.76 9.52 2.47
N THR A 5 0.84 10.19 3.15
CA THR A 5 1.01 10.61 4.56
C THR A 5 0.21 9.76 5.53
N SER A 6 0.56 9.81 6.81
CA SER A 6 -0.17 9.12 7.87
C SER A 6 -1.60 9.62 8.00
N GLU A 7 -1.85 10.92 7.78
CA GLU A 7 -3.20 11.50 7.78
C GLU A 7 -4.06 10.94 6.64
N GLN A 8 -3.47 10.72 5.46
CA GLN A 8 -4.19 10.12 4.33
C GLN A 8 -4.59 8.67 4.62
N LEU A 9 -3.74 7.91 5.32
CA LEU A 9 -4.07 6.56 5.78
C LEU A 9 -5.13 6.58 6.86
N ALA A 10 -5.04 7.49 7.82
CA ALA A 10 -6.02 7.64 8.89
C ALA A 10 -7.41 8.00 8.34
N ALA A 11 -7.46 8.88 7.33
CA ALA A 11 -8.70 9.20 6.63
C ALA A 11 -9.28 7.95 5.93
N ALA A 12 -8.45 7.23 5.18
CA ALA A 12 -8.85 6.04 4.45
C ALA A 12 -8.99 4.75 5.29
N ALA A 13 -8.84 4.82 6.63
CA ALA A 13 -8.74 3.66 7.50
C ALA A 13 -9.93 2.68 7.39
N HIS A 14 -11.11 3.19 7.03
CA HIS A 14 -12.34 2.41 6.86
C HIS A 14 -12.65 2.09 5.39
N ASP A 15 -12.05 2.83 4.44
CA ASP A 15 -12.28 2.64 3.02
C ASP A 15 -11.01 2.99 2.23
N ALA A 16 -10.29 1.96 1.79
CA ALA A 16 -9.06 2.14 1.01
C ALA A 16 -9.28 2.82 -0.36
N ARG A 17 -10.54 2.99 -0.81
CA ARG A 17 -10.87 3.76 -2.02
C ARG A 17 -10.70 5.27 -1.83
N GLU A 18 -10.62 5.75 -0.59
CA GLU A 18 -10.34 7.16 -0.28
C GLU A 18 -8.86 7.51 -0.46
N LEU A 19 -7.98 6.51 -0.61
CA LEU A 19 -6.57 6.74 -0.91
C LEU A 19 -6.42 7.49 -2.25
N PRO A 20 -5.66 8.61 -2.27
CA PRO A 20 -5.43 9.37 -3.48
C PRO A 20 -4.78 8.53 -4.57
N PHE A 21 -5.17 8.77 -5.80
CA PHE A 21 -4.38 8.29 -6.94
C PHE A 21 -3.06 9.06 -7.00
N ASP A 22 -2.00 8.43 -7.52
CA ASP A 22 -0.65 8.98 -7.67
C ASP A 22 0.19 9.21 -6.40
N THR A 23 -0.33 8.82 -5.24
CA THR A 23 0.47 8.67 -4.02
C THR A 23 1.02 7.25 -3.92
N PHE A 24 2.22 7.11 -3.34
CA PHE A 24 2.75 5.80 -2.99
C PHE A 24 2.80 5.62 -1.48
N PHE A 25 2.45 4.42 -1.02
CA PHE A 25 2.56 3.97 0.35
C PHE A 25 3.54 2.80 0.41
N VAL A 26 3.81 2.32 1.62
CA VAL A 26 4.63 1.13 1.85
C VAL A 26 3.75 0.05 2.48
N ILE A 27 3.98 -1.21 2.11
CA ILE A 27 3.35 -2.33 2.80
C ILE A 27 3.94 -2.44 4.21
N GLY A 28 3.07 -2.44 5.22
CA GLY A 28 3.47 -2.63 6.60
C GLY A 28 3.88 -4.07 6.89
N ALA A 29 4.59 -4.28 8.01
CA ALA A 29 4.88 -5.61 8.54
C ALA A 29 3.66 -6.29 9.19
N ALA A 30 2.54 -5.56 9.33
CA ALA A 30 1.26 -6.07 9.80
C ALA A 30 0.35 -6.46 8.61
N GLY A 31 -0.70 -7.23 8.89
CA GLY A 31 -1.73 -7.57 7.90
C GLY A 31 -1.40 -8.78 7.01
N ASP A 32 -2.11 -8.85 5.89
CA ASP A 32 -2.11 -10.00 4.98
C ASP A 32 -0.89 -9.99 4.04
N TRP A 33 -0.36 -8.80 3.76
CA TRP A 33 0.76 -8.59 2.84
C TRP A 33 2.12 -8.48 3.53
N ARG A 34 2.25 -8.93 4.78
CA ARG A 34 3.49 -8.83 5.56
C ARG A 34 4.75 -9.40 4.87
N HIS A 35 4.58 -10.39 3.99
CA HIS A 35 5.68 -10.97 3.20
C HIS A 35 6.25 -10.02 2.13
N LEU A 36 5.55 -8.91 1.88
CA LEU A 36 5.94 -7.79 1.02
C LEU A 36 6.27 -6.55 1.84
N ALA A 37 6.45 -6.65 3.16
CA ALA A 37 6.73 -5.50 4.01
C ALA A 37 7.93 -4.70 3.50
N GLY A 38 7.80 -3.37 3.51
CA GLY A 38 8.81 -2.46 2.97
C GLY A 38 8.70 -2.19 1.46
N GLN A 39 7.93 -2.98 0.70
CA GLN A 39 7.67 -2.73 -0.72
C GLN A 39 6.79 -1.49 -0.90
N ARG A 40 7.14 -0.64 -1.87
CA ARG A 40 6.31 0.50 -2.22
C ARG A 40 5.18 0.09 -3.16
N VAL A 41 4.02 0.72 -2.95
CA VAL A 41 2.82 0.50 -3.76
C VAL A 41 2.07 1.79 -4.07
N TYR A 42 1.32 1.83 -5.17
CA TYR A 42 0.34 2.89 -5.41
C TYR A 42 -0.99 2.31 -5.92
N ARG A 43 -2.07 3.06 -5.71
CA ARG A 43 -3.41 2.64 -6.14
C ARG A 43 -3.53 2.65 -7.66
N ARG A 44 -3.93 1.52 -8.22
CA ARG A 44 -4.14 1.36 -9.65
C ARG A 44 -5.40 2.10 -10.09
N ARG A 45 -5.28 2.99 -11.10
CA ARG A 45 -6.41 3.72 -11.71
C ARG A 45 -7.24 2.89 -12.68
N ASN A 46 -6.58 2.19 -13.59
CA ASN A 46 -7.25 1.51 -14.72
C ASN A 46 -7.14 -0.01 -14.59
N GLY A 47 -8.29 -0.70 -14.62
CA GLY A 47 -8.36 -2.16 -14.52
C GLY A 47 -8.02 -2.70 -13.12
N GLY A 48 -8.22 -1.89 -12.08
CA GLY A 48 -8.13 -2.31 -10.69
C GLY A 48 -9.49 -2.80 -10.15
N PHE A 49 -9.47 -3.84 -9.34
CA PHE A 49 -10.58 -4.30 -8.52
C PHE A 49 -10.58 -3.57 -7.18
N PHE A 50 -11.78 -3.36 -6.64
CA PHE A 50 -11.99 -2.90 -5.27
C PHE A 50 -12.99 -3.83 -4.56
N LEU A 51 -12.71 -4.10 -3.31
CA LEU A 51 -13.62 -4.71 -2.34
C LEU A 51 -14.01 -3.62 -1.33
N PRO A 52 -15.05 -3.80 -0.51
CA PRO A 52 -15.48 -2.80 0.47
C PRO A 52 -14.33 -2.21 1.30
N ASP A 53 -13.34 -3.03 1.64
CA ASP A 53 -12.24 -2.67 2.54
C ASP A 53 -10.86 -2.61 1.84
N GLY A 54 -10.78 -2.91 0.54
CA GLY A 54 -9.50 -3.10 -0.14
C GLY A 54 -9.51 -2.63 -1.59
N VAL A 55 -8.35 -2.17 -2.07
CA VAL A 55 -8.18 -1.68 -3.45
C VAL A 55 -6.96 -2.30 -4.12
N SER A 56 -7.03 -2.38 -5.45
CA SER A 56 -5.90 -2.80 -6.26
C SER A 56 -4.72 -1.84 -6.14
N MET A 57 -3.62 -2.37 -5.65
CA MET A 57 -2.34 -1.70 -5.50
C MET A 57 -1.31 -2.33 -6.44
N LEU A 58 -0.49 -1.51 -7.08
CA LEU A 58 0.61 -1.96 -7.91
C LEU A 58 1.93 -1.84 -7.14
N LEU A 59 2.72 -2.92 -7.09
CA LEU A 59 4.07 -2.90 -6.56
C LEU A 59 5.01 -2.20 -7.54
N ILE A 60 5.72 -1.17 -7.07
CA ILE A 60 6.64 -0.38 -7.93
C ILE A 60 8.09 -0.85 -7.89
N ASP A 61 8.48 -1.57 -6.85
CA ASP A 61 9.85 -2.06 -6.67
C ASP A 61 10.07 -3.47 -7.24
N THR A 62 9.02 -4.06 -7.83
CA THR A 62 9.10 -5.39 -8.46
C THR A 62 9.21 -5.26 -9.97
N ALA A 63 10.12 -6.05 -10.58
CA ALA A 63 10.24 -6.13 -12.04
C ALA A 63 8.94 -6.62 -12.70
N THR A 64 8.14 -7.40 -11.97
CA THR A 64 6.90 -8.03 -12.42
C THR A 64 5.68 -7.11 -12.32
N ARG A 65 5.78 -5.95 -11.66
CA ARG A 65 4.66 -5.02 -11.42
C ARG A 65 3.41 -5.75 -10.93
N GLN A 66 3.60 -6.58 -9.89
CA GLN A 66 2.51 -7.36 -9.33
C GLN A 66 1.39 -6.45 -8.81
N THR A 67 0.14 -6.92 -8.95
CA THR A 67 -1.03 -6.26 -8.37
C THR A 67 -1.50 -7.07 -7.17
N ILE A 68 -1.75 -6.40 -6.06
CA ILE A 68 -2.35 -6.96 -4.85
C ILE A 68 -3.64 -6.21 -4.52
N ILE A 69 -4.49 -6.80 -3.67
CA ILE A 69 -5.64 -6.10 -3.09
C ILE A 69 -5.29 -5.79 -1.64
N ALA A 70 -5.00 -4.53 -1.33
CA ALA A 70 -4.60 -4.09 0.00
C ALA A 70 -5.66 -3.19 0.62
N GLN A 71 -5.83 -3.32 1.94
CA GLN A 71 -6.62 -2.44 2.77
C GLN A 71 -5.76 -1.26 3.25
N ALA A 72 -6.39 -0.20 3.79
CA ALA A 72 -5.63 0.91 4.36
C ALA A 72 -4.79 0.49 5.59
N SER A 73 -5.25 -0.51 6.35
CA SER A 73 -4.55 -1.12 7.49
C SER A 73 -3.29 -1.91 7.09
N ASP A 74 -3.20 -2.38 5.85
CA ASP A 74 -2.00 -3.07 5.33
C ASP A 74 -0.88 -2.08 4.96
N LEU A 75 -1.16 -0.78 4.99
CA LEU A 75 -0.30 0.26 4.46
C LEU A 75 0.21 1.17 5.56
N ILE A 76 1.43 1.66 5.37
CA ILE A 76 2.06 2.66 6.23
C ILE A 76 2.60 3.81 5.38
N ALA A 77 2.73 4.97 6.02
CA ALA A 77 3.41 6.10 5.40
C ALA A 77 4.89 5.74 5.18
N PRO A 78 5.50 6.12 4.05
CA PRO A 78 6.93 5.92 3.82
C PRO A 78 7.76 6.54 4.95
N GLY A 79 8.75 5.80 5.46
CA GLY A 79 9.59 6.24 6.59
C GLY A 79 8.98 5.99 7.97
N SER A 80 7.82 5.32 8.05
CA SER A 80 7.28 4.83 9.32
C SER A 80 8.20 3.75 9.94
N THR A 81 8.26 3.69 11.27
CA THR A 81 9.03 2.69 12.03
C THR A 81 8.58 1.25 11.75
N ASP A 82 7.33 1.07 11.33
CA ASP A 82 6.74 -0.23 10.98
C ASP A 82 7.11 -0.70 9.57
N GLN A 83 7.96 0.07 8.87
CA GLN A 83 8.51 -0.29 7.56
C GLN A 83 9.44 -1.51 7.62
N GLY A 84 9.75 -1.98 8.83
CA GLY A 84 10.28 -3.31 9.16
C GLY A 84 10.81 -4.03 7.94
N ALA A 85 12.01 -3.64 7.49
CA ALA A 85 12.63 -4.25 6.33
C ALA A 85 12.78 -5.74 6.64
N LEU A 86 11.94 -6.58 6.05
CA LEU A 86 12.28 -7.99 5.96
C LEU A 86 13.57 -8.01 5.14
N PRO A 87 14.69 -8.53 5.68
CA PRO A 87 15.89 -8.71 4.89
C PRO A 87 15.48 -9.57 3.70
N LEU A 88 15.68 -9.03 2.49
CA LEU A 88 15.63 -9.82 1.27
C LEU A 88 16.78 -10.83 1.41
N GLU A 89 16.45 -12.07 1.77
CA GLU A 89 17.38 -13.21 1.64
C GLU A 89 17.72 -13.47 0.17
#